data_AF-A0A6I9MZR4-F1
#
_entry.id   AF-A0A6I9MZR4-F1
#
_cell.length_a   1.000
_cell.length_b   1.000
_cell.length_c   1.000
_cell.angle_alpha   90.00
_cell.angle_beta   90.00
_cell.angle_gamma   90.00
#
_symmetry.space_group_name_H-M   'P 1'
#
loop_
_entity.id
_entity.type
_entity.pdbx_description
1 polymer ?
#
loop_
_entity_poly.entity_id
_entity_poly.type
_entity_poly.pdbx_seq_one_letter_code
_entity_poly.pdbx_strand_id
1 'polypeptide(L)'
;MYAEFLQCVLCLYSLWAQAHYPASCSHMSQWMDDGGYYDGMNMEAQSKHLAKLISKRCPSCQAQIEKNEGCLHMTCAKCNHGFCWRCLKPWKPTHKDYYNCSAMVSKAARQEKKFQDYNERCTFHHQAKDFAMNLENKVSSVNEALPMKTLTFVIDACKTLAQARK
;
A
#
# COMPACT_ATOMS: atom_id res chain seq x y z
N MET A 1 33.77 -5.59 9.06
CA MET A 1 33.83 -4.13 9.17
C MET A 1 33.33 -3.52 7.88
N TYR A 2 32.20 -2.84 7.75
CA TYR A 2 30.99 -2.68 8.55
C TYR A 2 29.91 -2.44 7.50
N ALA A 3 28.84 -3.24 7.52
CA ALA A 3 27.65 -3.04 6.69
C ALA A 3 26.78 -1.94 7.32
N GLU A 4 27.32 -0.73 7.43
CA GLU A 4 26.60 0.41 7.98
C GLU A 4 25.87 1.13 6.84
N PHE A 5 24.55 0.95 6.85
CA PHE A 5 23.54 1.89 6.36
C PHE A 5 23.87 2.58 5.03
N LEU A 6 23.39 1.99 3.92
CA LEU A 6 23.19 2.66 2.63
C LEU A 6 22.13 3.77 2.77
N GLN A 7 22.51 4.86 3.44
CA GLN A 7 21.78 6.12 3.41
C GLN A 7 22.22 6.84 2.14
N CYS A 8 21.31 6.94 1.17
CA CYS A 8 21.61 7.62 -0.09
C CYS A 8 21.98 9.09 0.20
N VAL A 9 23.17 9.53 -0.23
CA VAL A 9 23.66 10.91 -0.04
C VAL A 9 22.73 11.95 -0.68
N LEU A 10 21.99 11.58 -1.73
CA LEU A 10 20.98 12.44 -2.36
C LEU A 10 19.72 12.63 -1.48
N CYS A 11 19.42 11.66 -0.61
CA CYS A 11 18.29 11.68 0.31
C CYS A 11 18.59 12.41 1.63
N LEU A 12 19.85 12.78 1.89
CA LEU A 12 20.27 13.55 3.08
C LEU A 12 19.97 15.06 2.97
N TYR A 13 19.91 15.59 1.74
CA TYR A 13 19.63 17.02 1.47
C TYR A 13 18.16 17.32 1.15
N SER A 14 17.39 16.25 0.93
CA SER A 14 15.94 16.28 0.85
C SER A 14 15.43 15.77 2.20
N LEU A 15 14.27 16.20 2.71
CA LEU A 15 13.61 15.68 3.94
C LEU A 15 13.30 14.15 3.98
N TRP A 16 14.05 13.29 3.28
CA TRP A 16 13.68 11.93 2.87
C TRP A 16 14.60 10.89 3.55
N ALA A 17 14.41 10.66 4.85
CA ALA A 17 15.34 9.87 5.66
C ALA A 17 15.04 8.35 5.70
N GLN A 18 14.89 7.66 4.55
CA GLN A 18 14.58 6.22 4.57
C GLN A 18 15.54 5.34 3.77
N ALA A 19 15.99 4.27 4.41
CA ALA A 19 16.59 3.14 3.76
C ALA A 19 15.51 2.46 2.89
N HIS A 20 15.71 2.46 1.58
CA HIS A 20 14.78 1.89 0.62
C HIS A 20 15.44 0.82 -0.26
N TYR A 21 16.57 0.26 0.18
CA TYR A 21 17.20 -0.86 -0.50
C TYR A 21 16.27 -2.08 -0.45
N PRO A 22 16.05 -2.81 -1.56
CA PRO A 22 16.81 -2.81 -2.82
C PRO A 22 16.31 -1.82 -3.90
N ALA A 23 15.29 -1.01 -3.64
CA ALA A 23 14.79 -0.05 -4.61
C ALA A 23 15.77 1.14 -4.80
N SER A 24 15.85 1.65 -6.03
CA SER A 24 16.55 2.91 -6.33
C SER A 24 15.70 4.11 -5.92
N CYS A 25 16.33 5.29 -5.76
CA CYS A 25 15.61 6.53 -5.45
C CYS A 25 14.58 6.89 -6.51
N SER A 26 14.87 6.64 -7.79
CA SER A 26 13.93 6.88 -8.89
C SER A 26 12.66 6.02 -8.78
N HIS A 27 12.81 4.74 -8.44
CA HIS A 27 11.66 3.86 -8.21
C HIS A 27 10.85 4.32 -7.00
N MET A 28 11.52 4.74 -5.92
CA MET A 28 10.83 5.23 -4.73
C MET A 28 10.08 6.54 -4.98
N SER A 29 10.66 7.49 -5.72
CA SER A 29 9.98 8.72 -6.14
C SER A 29 8.71 8.42 -6.93
N GLN A 30 8.82 7.58 -7.97
CA GLN A 30 7.68 7.18 -8.78
C GLN A 30 6.61 6.47 -7.95
N TRP A 31 7.02 5.58 -7.04
CA TRP A 31 6.12 4.89 -6.13
C TRP A 31 5.31 5.87 -5.27
N MET A 32 5.96 6.89 -4.71
CA MET A 32 5.28 7.93 -3.94
C MET A 32 4.34 8.79 -4.80
N ASP A 33 4.77 9.17 -6.02
CA ASP A 33 3.95 9.92 -6.98
C ASP A 33 2.68 9.16 -7.39
N ASP A 34 2.82 7.84 -7.55
CA ASP A 34 1.71 6.92 -7.82
C ASP A 34 0.79 6.73 -6.59
N GLY A 35 1.21 7.21 -5.41
CA GLY A 35 0.45 7.15 -4.16
C GLY A 35 0.74 5.91 -3.32
N GLY A 36 1.88 5.27 -3.56
CA GLY A 36 2.33 4.10 -2.84
C GLY A 36 2.67 4.43 -1.40
N TYR A 37 2.55 3.42 -0.54
CA TYR A 37 2.85 3.51 0.87
C TYR A 37 4.33 3.80 1.10
N TYR A 38 4.62 4.72 2.02
CA TYR A 38 5.97 4.98 2.54
C TYR A 38 5.88 5.28 4.04
N ASP A 39 6.96 5.01 4.78
CA ASP A 39 7.00 5.24 6.23
C ASP A 39 6.97 6.77 6.49
N GLY A 40 6.25 7.23 7.52
CA GLY A 40 6.01 8.68 7.73
C GLY A 40 5.00 9.35 6.78
N MET A 41 4.23 8.59 6.00
CA MET A 41 3.09 9.11 5.24
C MET A 41 2.08 9.77 6.19
N ASN A 42 1.72 11.03 5.93
CA ASN A 42 0.74 11.76 6.74
C ASN A 42 -0.71 11.51 6.28
N MET A 43 -1.68 11.91 7.09
CA MET A 43 -3.12 11.72 6.82
C MET A 43 -3.56 12.34 5.48
N GLU A 44 -2.91 13.41 5.01
CA GLU A 44 -3.26 14.07 3.75
C GLU A 44 -2.81 13.23 2.53
N ALA A 45 -1.62 12.64 2.59
CA ALA A 45 -1.13 11.71 1.59
C ALA A 45 -1.99 10.44 1.55
N GLN A 46 -2.42 9.94 2.71
CA GLN A 46 -3.33 8.80 2.82
C GLN A 46 -4.71 9.10 2.21
N SER A 47 -5.26 10.29 2.45
CA SER A 47 -6.54 10.75 1.85
C SER A 47 -6.48 10.86 0.32
N LYS A 48 -5.38 11.38 -0.23
CA LYS A 48 -5.19 11.48 -1.69
C LYS A 48 -5.13 10.10 -2.36
N HIS A 49 -4.52 9.11 -1.71
CA HIS A 49 -4.51 7.73 -2.20
C HIS A 49 -5.90 7.08 -2.13
N LEU A 50 -6.61 7.23 -1.01
CA LEU A 50 -7.97 6.70 -0.86
C LEU A 50 -8.92 7.27 -1.93
N ALA A 51 -8.84 8.57 -2.20
CA ALA A 51 -9.63 9.23 -3.24
C ALA A 51 -9.41 8.65 -4.66
N LYS A 52 -8.17 8.27 -5.00
CA LYS A 52 -7.85 7.61 -6.28
C LYS A 52 -8.41 6.18 -6.35
N LEU A 53 -8.41 5.44 -5.24
CA LEU A 53 -8.89 4.07 -5.19
C LEU A 53 -10.42 3.96 -5.24
N ILE A 54 -11.10 4.87 -4.57
CA ILE A 54 -12.56 4.87 -4.50
C ILE A 54 -13.21 5.54 -5.70
N SER A 55 -12.48 6.26 -6.56
CA SER A 55 -13.09 6.97 -7.69
C SER A 55 -12.51 6.59 -9.06
N LYS A 56 -13.38 6.44 -10.06
CA LYS A 56 -13.02 6.23 -11.47
C LYS A 56 -13.87 7.13 -12.37
N ARG A 57 -13.43 7.34 -13.61
CA ARG A 57 -14.23 8.06 -14.61
C ARG A 57 -15.18 7.12 -15.35
N CYS A 58 -16.39 7.62 -15.61
CA CYS A 58 -17.35 6.96 -16.48
C CYS A 58 -16.74 6.74 -17.88
N PRO A 59 -16.75 5.51 -18.43
CA PRO A 59 -16.19 5.25 -19.75
C PRO A 59 -16.97 5.95 -20.89
N SER A 60 -18.22 6.35 -20.64
CA SER A 60 -19.07 7.03 -21.63
C SER A 60 -18.95 8.56 -21.55
N CYS A 61 -19.16 9.15 -20.36
CA CYS A 61 -19.26 10.61 -20.22
C CYS A 61 -18.13 11.27 -19.38
N GLN A 62 -17.15 10.49 -18.93
CA GLN A 62 -16.00 10.94 -18.15
C GLN A 62 -16.31 11.59 -16.78
N ALA A 63 -17.57 11.55 -16.33
CA ALA A 63 -17.95 11.97 -14.99
C ALA A 63 -17.23 11.12 -13.94
N GLN A 64 -16.80 11.74 -12.83
CA GLN A 64 -16.23 11.03 -11.69
C GLN A 64 -17.32 10.20 -11.01
N ILE A 65 -17.01 8.94 -10.73
CA ILE A 65 -17.89 7.97 -10.09
C ILE A 65 -17.13 7.41 -8.89
N GLU A 66 -17.75 7.43 -7.73
CA GLU A 66 -17.25 6.75 -6.54
C GLU A 66 -17.75 5.30 -6.51
N LYS A 67 -16.90 4.39 -6.03
CA LYS A 67 -17.21 2.97 -5.91
C LYS A 67 -18.19 2.80 -4.76
N ASN A 68 -19.42 2.44 -5.09
CA ASN A 68 -20.36 1.95 -4.09
C ASN A 68 -19.99 0.50 -3.73
N GLU A 69 -20.04 0.14 -2.44
CA GLU A 69 -19.76 -1.23 -2.01
C GLU A 69 -20.78 -2.22 -2.63
N GLY A 70 -20.33 -3.44 -2.93
CA GLY A 70 -21.24 -4.58 -3.12
C GLY A 70 -21.32 -5.26 -4.50
N CYS A 71 -20.91 -4.66 -5.63
CA CYS A 71 -20.84 -5.40 -6.92
C CYS A 71 -19.94 -4.73 -8.00
N LEU A 72 -19.69 -5.44 -9.10
CA LEU A 72 -18.97 -4.94 -10.27
C LEU A 72 -19.86 -4.15 -11.25
N HIS A 73 -21.19 -4.20 -11.14
CA HIS A 73 -22.10 -3.48 -12.03
C HIS A 73 -22.32 -2.05 -11.53
N MET A 74 -21.82 -1.06 -12.25
CA MET A 74 -21.98 0.35 -11.90
C MET A 74 -22.81 1.06 -12.96
N THR A 75 -23.73 1.92 -12.51
CA THR A 75 -24.54 2.79 -13.38
C THR A 75 -24.14 4.23 -13.13
N CYS A 76 -23.72 4.94 -14.18
CA CYS A 76 -23.36 6.34 -14.07
C CYS A 76 -24.58 7.23 -13.80
N ALA A 77 -24.59 7.98 -12.70
CA ALA A 77 -25.69 8.88 -12.36
C ALA A 77 -25.91 10.03 -13.38
N LYS A 78 -24.86 10.43 -14.13
CA LYS A 78 -24.94 11.53 -15.11
C LYS A 78 -25.53 11.09 -16.46
N CYS A 79 -25.19 9.89 -16.93
CA CYS A 79 -25.54 9.44 -18.29
C CYS A 79 -26.27 8.09 -18.33
N ASN A 80 -26.58 7.49 -17.17
CA ASN A 80 -27.23 6.20 -17.01
C ASN A 80 -26.54 5.01 -17.70
N HIS A 81 -25.29 5.17 -18.13
CA HIS A 81 -24.51 4.08 -18.73
C HIS A 81 -24.12 3.04 -17.67
N GLY A 82 -24.57 1.81 -17.87
CA GLY A 82 -24.21 0.64 -17.06
C GLY A 82 -22.91 -0.02 -17.56
N PHE A 83 -21.92 -0.16 -16.70
CA PHE A 83 -20.59 -0.69 -17.03
C PHE A 83 -20.02 -1.57 -15.92
N CYS A 84 -19.00 -2.36 -16.25
CA CYS A 84 -18.25 -3.14 -15.26
C CYS A 84 -17.15 -2.28 -14.61
N TRP A 85 -17.16 -2.14 -13.29
CA TRP A 85 -16.14 -1.38 -12.54
C TRP A 85 -14.71 -1.89 -12.76
N ARG A 86 -14.56 -3.20 -12.99
CA ARG A 86 -13.25 -3.85 -13.16
C ARG A 86 -12.64 -3.60 -14.54
N CYS A 87 -13.41 -3.75 -15.61
CA CYS A 87 -12.88 -3.68 -16.98
C CYS A 87 -13.27 -2.42 -17.75
N LEU A 88 -14.16 -1.58 -17.18
CA LEU A 88 -14.69 -0.34 -17.75
C LEU A 88 -15.44 -0.51 -19.09
N LYS A 89 -15.79 -1.75 -19.47
CA LYS A 89 -16.61 -2.04 -20.64
C LYS A 89 -18.11 -1.98 -20.30
N PRO A 90 -18.99 -1.76 -21.29
CA PRO A 90 -20.44 -1.84 -21.10
C PRO A 90 -20.85 -3.13 -20.39
N TRP A 91 -21.82 -3.03 -19.47
CA TRP A 91 -22.30 -4.19 -18.72
C TRP A 91 -22.95 -5.19 -19.68
N LYS A 92 -23.94 -4.72 -20.45
CA LYS A 92 -24.59 -5.51 -21.50
C LYS A 92 -23.84 -5.39 -22.82
N PRO A 93 -23.84 -6.45 -23.66
CA PRO A 93 -24.48 -7.76 -23.45
C PRO A 93 -23.58 -8.80 -22.74
N THR A 94 -22.32 -8.48 -22.46
CA THR A 94 -21.28 -9.48 -22.15
C THR A 94 -21.17 -9.86 -20.68
N HIS A 95 -21.54 -9.00 -19.74
CA HIS A 95 -21.48 -9.29 -18.30
C HIS A 95 -22.80 -9.84 -17.78
N LYS A 96 -22.73 -10.93 -17.02
CA LYS A 96 -23.88 -11.61 -16.40
C LYS A 96 -23.69 -11.88 -14.91
N ASP A 97 -22.43 -11.93 -14.44
CA ASP A 97 -22.08 -12.15 -13.05
C ASP A 97 -21.74 -10.80 -12.39
N TYR A 98 -22.44 -10.48 -11.31
CA TYR A 98 -22.31 -9.22 -10.57
C TYR A 98 -21.01 -9.12 -9.76
N TYR A 99 -20.30 -10.23 -9.56
CA TYR A 99 -19.11 -10.33 -8.73
C TYR A 99 -17.87 -10.78 -9.50
N ASN A 100 -18.05 -11.53 -10.60
CA ASN A 100 -16.95 -12.03 -11.42
C ASN A 100 -16.91 -11.40 -12.81
N CYS A 101 -15.70 -10.99 -13.22
CA CYS A 101 -15.43 -10.53 -14.59
C CYS A 101 -14.15 -11.23 -15.08
N SER A 102 -14.29 -12.13 -16.05
CA SER A 102 -13.19 -12.88 -16.67
C SER A 102 -12.52 -12.10 -17.80
N ALA A 103 -13.03 -10.92 -18.15
CA ALA A 103 -12.47 -10.11 -19.22
C ALA A 103 -10.99 -9.85 -18.94
N MET A 104 -10.17 -10.02 -19.98
CA MET A 104 -8.80 -9.50 -19.95
C MET A 104 -8.87 -8.01 -19.68
N VAL A 105 -8.50 -7.63 -18.46
CA VAL A 105 -8.35 -6.23 -18.06
C VAL A 105 -7.24 -5.58 -18.89
N SER A 106 -7.42 -4.30 -19.20
CA SER A 106 -6.43 -3.50 -19.95
C SER A 106 -5.07 -3.53 -19.27
N LYS A 107 -3.99 -3.25 -20.01
CA LYS A 107 -2.64 -3.14 -19.43
C LYS A 107 -2.62 -2.15 -18.25
N ALA A 108 -3.31 -1.02 -18.38
CA ALA A 108 -3.47 -0.02 -17.33
C ALA A 108 -4.17 -0.60 -16.09
N ALA A 109 -5.29 -1.31 -16.25
CA ALA A 109 -6.01 -1.94 -15.13
C ALA A 109 -5.21 -3.09 -14.47
N ARG A 110 -4.36 -3.80 -15.22
CA ARG A 110 -3.42 -4.79 -14.65
C ARG A 110 -2.32 -4.14 -13.84
N GLN A 111 -1.76 -3.04 -14.32
CA GLN A 111 -0.76 -2.25 -13.59
C GLN A 111 -1.36 -1.69 -12.31
N GLU A 112 -2.58 -1.14 -12.37
CA GLU A 112 -3.34 -0.68 -11.20
C GLU A 112 -3.52 -1.79 -10.16
N LYS A 113 -3.98 -2.98 -10.57
CA LYS A 113 -4.11 -4.11 -9.64
C LYS A 113 -2.74 -4.51 -9.04
N LYS A 114 -1.70 -4.63 -9.85
CA LYS A 114 -0.36 -4.96 -9.36
C LYS A 114 0.13 -3.92 -8.35
N PHE A 115 -0.08 -2.65 -8.65
CA PHE A 115 0.25 -1.56 -7.76
C PHE A 115 -0.47 -1.70 -6.41
N GLN A 116 -1.78 -1.95 -6.43
CA GLN A 116 -2.57 -2.23 -5.22
C GLN A 116 -2.03 -3.43 -4.44
N ASP A 117 -1.78 -4.56 -5.11
CA ASP A 117 -1.24 -5.78 -4.50
C ASP A 117 0.14 -5.53 -3.84
N TYR A 118 1.00 -4.73 -4.48
CA TYR A 118 2.30 -4.35 -3.90
C TYR A 118 2.14 -3.37 -2.73
N ASN A 119 1.19 -2.45 -2.84
CA ASN A 119 0.97 -1.42 -1.83
C ASN A 119 0.43 -2.01 -0.52
N GLU A 120 -0.49 -2.96 -0.63
CA GLU A 120 -1.00 -3.74 0.50
C GLU A 120 0.12 -4.52 1.20
N ARG A 121 1.06 -5.11 0.43
CA ARG A 121 2.23 -5.79 0.99
C ARG A 121 3.14 -4.82 1.74
N CYS A 122 3.46 -3.66 1.17
CA CYS A 122 4.27 -2.64 1.84
C CYS A 122 3.63 -2.21 3.16
N THR A 123 2.31 -1.96 3.14
CA THR A 123 1.54 -1.60 4.34
C THR A 123 1.58 -2.71 5.40
N PHE A 124 1.40 -3.97 4.99
CA PHE A 124 1.47 -5.11 5.91
C PHE A 124 2.88 -5.28 6.52
N HIS A 125 3.93 -5.17 5.71
CA HIS A 125 5.31 -5.24 6.18
C HIS A 125 5.60 -4.16 7.23
N HIS A 126 5.11 -2.95 7.03
CA HIS A 126 5.22 -1.87 8.01
C HIS A 126 4.45 -2.17 9.30
N GLN A 127 3.18 -2.58 9.21
CA GLN A 127 2.40 -2.95 10.41
C GLN A 127 3.08 -4.08 11.22
N ALA A 128 3.68 -5.05 10.53
CA ALA A 128 4.42 -6.13 11.18
C ALA A 128 5.76 -5.67 11.79
N LYS A 129 6.38 -4.61 11.26
CA LYS A 129 7.54 -3.94 11.87
C LYS A 129 7.12 -3.21 13.14
N ASP A 130 6.05 -2.42 13.10
CA ASP A 130 5.52 -1.69 14.27
C ASP A 130 5.11 -2.65 15.39
N PHE A 131 4.49 -3.76 15.03
CA PHE A 131 4.15 -4.81 16.00
C PHE A 131 5.41 -5.35 16.71
N ALA A 132 6.48 -5.63 15.95
CA ALA A 132 7.73 -6.12 16.52
C ALA A 132 8.39 -5.07 17.44
N MET A 133 8.40 -3.79 17.05
CA MET A 133 8.91 -2.69 17.88
C MET A 133 8.09 -2.51 19.16
N ASN A 134 6.77 -2.57 19.06
CA ASN A 134 5.88 -2.46 20.22
C ASN A 134 6.05 -3.65 21.18
N LEU A 135 6.26 -4.85 20.66
CA LEU A 135 6.54 -6.03 21.46
C LEU A 135 7.90 -5.91 22.17
N GLU A 136 8.94 -5.46 21.45
CA GLU A 136 10.26 -5.18 22.01
C GLU A 136 10.17 -4.22 23.21
N ASN A 137 9.46 -3.10 23.04
CA ASN A 137 9.30 -2.08 24.08
C ASN A 137 8.61 -2.65 25.32
N LYS A 138 7.52 -3.41 25.12
CA LYS A 138 6.80 -4.07 26.22
C LYS A 138 7.69 -5.08 26.95
N VAL A 139 8.37 -5.97 26.21
CA VAL A 139 9.25 -6.98 26.83
C VAL A 139 10.42 -6.34 27.56
N SER A 140 11.00 -5.27 27.01
CA SER A 140 12.08 -4.51 27.65
C SER A 140 11.62 -3.93 28.98
N SER A 141 10.44 -3.29 29.04
CA SER A 141 9.89 -2.76 30.30
C SER A 141 9.66 -3.84 31.37
N VAL A 142 9.26 -5.05 30.97
CA VAL A 142 9.08 -6.19 31.90
C VAL A 142 10.42 -6.69 32.39
N ASN A 143 11.41 -6.81 31.50
CA ASN A 143 12.74 -7.29 31.84
C ASN A 143 13.53 -6.30 32.71
N GLU A 144 13.27 -4.99 32.57
CA GLU A 144 13.81 -3.97 33.47
C GLU A 144 13.26 -4.10 34.89
N ALA A 145 11.97 -4.42 35.03
CA ALA A 145 11.34 -4.64 36.33
C ALA A 145 11.79 -5.96 36.98
N LEU A 146 11.95 -7.03 36.19
CA LEU A 146 12.39 -8.35 36.62
C LEU A 146 13.36 -8.95 35.60
N PRO A 147 14.69 -8.87 35.84
CA PRO A 147 15.69 -9.36 34.89
C PRO A 147 15.58 -10.88 34.69
N MET A 148 15.24 -11.29 33.47
CA MET A 148 15.09 -12.68 33.08
C MET A 148 15.85 -12.95 31.77
N LYS A 149 16.79 -13.90 31.79
CA LYS A 149 17.59 -14.27 30.60
C LYS A 149 16.72 -14.66 29.39
N THR A 150 15.57 -15.29 29.62
CA THR A 150 14.63 -15.70 28.56
C THR A 150 14.05 -14.50 27.81
N LEU A 151 13.90 -13.34 28.46
CA LEU A 151 13.35 -12.14 27.83
C LEU A 151 14.37 -11.43 26.94
N THR A 152 15.68 -11.56 27.24
CA THR A 152 16.75 -11.03 26.37
C THR A 152 16.67 -11.63 24.96
N PHE A 153 16.46 -12.95 24.86
CA PHE A 153 16.27 -13.62 23.56
C PHE A 153 15.06 -13.07 22.81
N VAL A 154 13.94 -12.80 23.50
CA VAL A 154 12.73 -12.25 22.88
C VAL A 154 12.98 -10.83 22.37
N ILE A 155 13.68 -9.99 23.14
CA ILE A 155 14.06 -8.63 22.72
C ILE A 155 14.91 -8.68 21.45
N ASP A 156 15.94 -9.52 21.41
CA ASP A 156 16.83 -9.66 20.26
C ASP A 156 16.10 -10.19 19.02
N ALA A 157 15.17 -11.13 19.21
CA ALA A 157 14.30 -11.61 18.14
C ALA A 157 13.41 -10.49 17.59
N CYS A 158 12.81 -9.65 18.46
CA CYS A 158 11.99 -8.52 18.04
C CYS A 158 12.79 -7.48 17.25
N LYS A 159 14.00 -7.13 17.72
CA LYS A 159 14.93 -6.23 17.02
C LYS A 159 15.28 -6.76 15.63
N THR A 160 15.61 -8.04 15.53
CA THR A 160 15.94 -8.69 14.25
C THR A 160 14.75 -8.66 13.29
N LEU A 161 13.54 -8.97 13.78
CA LEU A 161 12.32 -8.91 12.99
C LEU A 161 12.00 -7.49 12.50
N ALA A 162 12.17 -6.48 13.34
CA ALA A 162 11.96 -5.09 12.97
C ALA A 162 12.98 -4.61 11.93
N GLN A 163 14.25 -5.02 12.04
CA GLN A 163 15.30 -4.69 11.08
C GLN A 163 15.09 -5.37 9.72
N ALA A 164 14.64 -6.62 9.70
CA ALA A 164 14.38 -7.37 8.47
C ALA A 164 13.15 -6.86 7.68
N ARG A 165 12.34 -5.98 8.28
CA ARG A 165 11.14 -5.36 7.68
C ARG A 165 11.33 -3.88 7.33
N LYS A 166 12.58 -3.40 7.32
CA LYS A 166 12.95 -2.10 6.74
C LYS A 166 13.04 -2.23 5.22
#